data_AF-A0A645I1M0-F1
#
_entry.id   AF-A0A645I1M0-F1
#
_cell.length_a   1.000
_cell.length_b   1.000
_cell.length_c   1.000
_cell.angle_alpha   90.00
_cell.angle_beta   90.00
_cell.angle_gamma   90.00
#
_symmetry.space_group_name_H-M   'P 1'
#
loop_
_entity.id
_entity.type
_entity.pdbx_description
1 polymer ?
#
loop_
_entity_poly.entity_id
_entity_poly.type
_entity_poly.pdbx_seq_one_letter_code
_entity_poly.pdbx_strand_id
1 'polypeptide(L)'
;MKVSQPLDKLAKNMSWVNEFSPVQIRLIGTAEILGALGLILPGVTGILPILTPIAAAALVVLMLGALYTHVRLKEFDKVNAPIVPLILALLVAIGRFWIMPL
;
A
#
# COMPACT_ATOMS: atom_id res chain seq x y z
N MET A 1 8.95 5.93 -9.27
CA MET A 1 8.15 4.84 -8.68
C MET A 1 9.07 3.73 -8.20
N LYS A 2 8.70 3.04 -7.11
CA LYS A 2 9.48 1.92 -6.54
C LYS A 2 9.72 0.78 -7.55
N VAL A 3 8.85 0.65 -8.54
CA VAL A 3 8.95 -0.36 -9.61
C VAL A 3 10.04 -0.06 -10.65
N SER A 4 10.36 1.22 -10.90
CA SER A 4 11.22 1.62 -12.03
C SER A 4 12.49 2.38 -11.65
N GLN A 5 12.54 3.00 -10.46
CA GLN A 5 13.73 3.76 -10.06
C GLN A 5 14.91 2.84 -9.71
N PRO A 6 16.17 3.29 -9.93
CA PRO A 6 17.37 2.59 -9.45
C PRO A 6 17.34 2.43 -7.93
N LEU A 7 17.76 1.25 -7.44
CA LEU A 7 17.71 0.93 -6.01
C LEU A 7 18.60 1.85 -5.17
N ASP A 8 19.78 2.24 -5.67
CA ASP A 8 20.67 3.18 -4.98
C ASP A 8 20.03 4.55 -4.78
N LYS A 9 19.19 4.98 -5.75
CA LYS A 9 18.46 6.24 -5.66
C LYS A 9 17.30 6.15 -4.66
N LEU A 10 16.68 4.98 -4.55
CA LEU A 10 15.65 4.67 -3.55
C LEU A 10 16.25 4.63 -2.14
N ALA A 11 17.37 3.93 -1.97
CA ALA A 11 18.07 3.77 -0.68
C ALA A 11 18.52 5.10 -0.07
N LYS A 12 18.87 6.10 -0.90
CA LYS A 12 19.21 7.46 -0.43
C LYS A 12 18.07 8.15 0.33
N ASN A 13 16.82 7.86 -0.02
CA ASN A 13 15.65 8.53 0.57
C ASN A 13 14.82 7.60 1.46
N MET A 14 15.05 6.29 1.37
CA MET A 14 14.27 5.24 2.03
C MET A 14 15.22 4.20 2.61
N SER A 15 15.53 4.34 3.89
CA SER A 15 16.39 3.42 4.66
C SER A 15 15.95 1.95 4.56
N TRP A 16 14.64 1.69 4.58
CA TRP A 16 14.08 0.34 4.49
C TRP A 16 14.45 -0.40 3.20
N VAL A 17 14.84 0.29 2.14
CA VAL A 17 15.24 -0.33 0.87
C VAL A 17 16.44 -1.27 1.06
N ASN A 18 17.30 -1.00 2.04
CA ASN A 18 18.45 -1.85 2.33
C ASN A 18 18.09 -3.15 3.10
N GLU A 19 16.87 -3.23 3.64
CA GLU A 19 16.39 -4.38 4.42
C GLU A 19 15.70 -5.46 3.56
N PHE A 20 15.45 -5.16 2.28
CA PHE A 20 14.71 -6.04 1.38
C PHE A 20 15.48 -6.30 0.10
N SER A 21 15.26 -7.48 -0.48
CA SER A 21 15.81 -7.82 -1.78
C SER A 21 15.21 -6.92 -2.90
N PRO A 22 15.94 -6.73 -4.02
CA PRO A 22 15.43 -6.06 -5.21
C PRO A 22 14.03 -6.52 -5.62
N VAL A 23 13.80 -7.83 -5.64
CA VAL A 23 12.53 -8.44 -6.03
C VAL A 23 11.40 -8.01 -5.10
N GLN A 24 11.62 -8.05 -3.78
CA GLN A 24 10.62 -7.61 -2.80
C GLN A 24 10.25 -6.14 -2.97
N ILE A 25 11.23 -5.26 -3.21
CA ILE A 25 10.97 -3.82 -3.44
C ILE A 25 10.11 -3.61 -4.68
N ARG A 26 10.39 -4.36 -5.76
CA ARG A 26 9.57 -4.31 -6.98
C ARG A 26 8.16 -4.84 -6.73
N LEU A 27 8.01 -5.95 -6.00
CA LEU A 27 6.70 -6.51 -5.65
C LEU A 27 5.87 -5.53 -4.81
N ILE A 28 6.47 -4.87 -3.82
CA ILE A 28 5.79 -3.84 -3.02
C ILE A 28 5.28 -2.72 -3.92
N GLY A 29 6.15 -2.19 -4.80
CA GLY A 29 5.76 -1.13 -5.72
C GLY A 29 4.65 -1.54 -6.70
N THR A 30 4.71 -2.77 -7.22
CA THR A 30 3.67 -3.30 -8.11
C THR A 30 2.35 -3.48 -7.36
N ALA A 31 2.39 -4.00 -6.14
CA ALA A 31 1.21 -4.19 -5.31
C ALA A 31 0.55 -2.86 -4.93
N GLU A 32 1.33 -1.80 -4.65
CA GLU A 32 0.81 -0.44 -4.43
C GLU A 32 0.07 0.09 -5.67
N ILE A 33 0.63 -0.11 -6.86
CA ILE A 33 -0.01 0.31 -8.12
C ILE A 33 -1.30 -0.47 -8.36
N LEU A 34 -1.26 -1.80 -8.21
CA LEU A 34 -2.45 -2.64 -8.37
C LEU A 34 -3.53 -2.30 -7.34
N GLY A 35 -3.15 -2.01 -6.10
CA GLY A 35 -4.07 -1.54 -5.07
C GLY A 35 -4.73 -0.21 -5.45
N ALA A 36 -3.96 0.77 -5.92
CA ALA A 36 -4.49 2.05 -6.37
C ALA A 36 -5.46 1.90 -7.55
N LEU A 37 -5.13 1.05 -8.53
CA LEU A 37 -6.02 0.76 -9.65
C LEU A 37 -7.28 0.02 -9.20
N GLY A 38 -7.14 -0.97 -8.32
CA GLY A 38 -8.24 -1.75 -7.76
C GLY A 38 -9.19 -0.92 -6.90
N LEU A 39 -8.72 0.18 -6.29
CA LEU A 39 -9.57 1.11 -5.54
C LEU A 39 -10.50 1.96 -6.43
N ILE A 40 -10.08 2.24 -7.67
CA ILE A 40 -10.74 3.24 -8.52
C ILE A 40 -11.48 2.57 -9.68
N LEU A 41 -10.79 1.72 -10.45
CA LEU A 41 -11.33 1.18 -11.69
C LEU A 41 -12.64 0.41 -11.50
N PRO A 42 -12.78 -0.52 -10.55
CA PRO A 42 -14.02 -1.29 -10.40
C PRO A 42 -15.22 -0.42 -10.03
N GLY A 43 -15.00 0.62 -9.21
CA GLY A 43 -16.06 1.55 -8.83
C GLY A 43 -16.48 2.50 -9.96
N VAL A 44 -15.55 2.92 -10.83
CA VAL A 44 -15.86 3.81 -11.96
C VAL A 44 -16.43 3.04 -13.15
N THR A 45 -15.94 1.82 -13.42
CA THR A 45 -16.40 1.03 -14.58
C THR A 45 -17.61 0.16 -14.25
N GLY A 46 -17.90 -0.10 -12.97
CA GLY A 46 -18.93 -1.04 -12.54
C GLY A 46 -18.57 -2.51 -12.75
N ILE A 47 -17.35 -2.82 -13.21
CA ILE A 47 -16.91 -4.19 -13.47
C ILE A 47 -16.28 -4.76 -12.20
N LEU A 48 -16.85 -5.87 -11.71
CA LEU A 48 -16.44 -6.55 -10.47
C LEU A 48 -16.20 -5.57 -9.29
N PRO A 49 -17.21 -4.81 -8.84
CA PRO A 49 -17.02 -3.75 -7.85
C PRO A 49 -16.44 -4.25 -6.51
N ILE A 50 -16.63 -5.54 -6.21
CA ILE A 50 -16.02 -6.25 -5.06
C ILE A 50 -14.48 -6.20 -5.05
N LEU A 51 -13.84 -5.94 -6.20
CA LEU A 51 -12.39 -5.75 -6.26
C LEU A 51 -11.94 -4.49 -5.51
N THR A 52 -12.81 -3.48 -5.35
CA THR A 52 -12.50 -2.26 -4.58
C THR A 52 -12.24 -2.57 -3.10
N PRO A 53 -13.16 -3.20 -2.35
CA PRO A 53 -12.89 -3.56 -0.96
C PRO A 53 -11.76 -4.58 -0.81
N ILE A 54 -11.56 -5.49 -1.77
CA ILE A 54 -10.43 -6.43 -1.77
C ILE A 54 -9.09 -5.68 -1.92
N ALA A 55 -8.99 -4.74 -2.86
CA ALA A 55 -7.81 -3.91 -3.07
C ALA A 55 -7.51 -3.05 -1.83
N ALA A 56 -8.56 -2.48 -1.22
CA ALA A 56 -8.43 -1.75 0.04
C ALA A 56 -7.87 -2.64 1.16
N ALA A 57 -8.38 -3.85 1.34
CA ALA A 57 -7.87 -4.79 2.33
C ALA A 57 -6.42 -5.21 2.07
N ALA A 58 -6.02 -5.43 0.81
CA ALA A 58 -4.64 -5.71 0.45
C ALA A 58 -3.70 -4.53 0.78
N LEU A 59 -4.15 -3.29 0.54
CA LEU A 59 -3.41 -2.09 0.91
C LEU A 59 -3.28 -1.96 2.44
N VAL A 60 -4.29 -2.33 3.22
CA VAL A 60 -4.19 -2.39 4.69
C VAL A 60 -3.04 -3.31 5.11
N VAL A 61 -2.96 -4.52 4.54
CA VAL A 61 -1.87 -5.47 4.85
C VAL A 61 -0.51 -4.88 4.48
N LEU A 62 -0.39 -4.23 3.31
CA LEU A 62 0.85 -3.57 2.91
C LEU A 62 1.27 -2.45 3.86
N MET A 63 0.32 -1.60 4.28
CA MET A 63 0.61 -0.49 5.20
C MET A 63 0.96 -0.99 6.60
N LEU A 64 0.39 -2.11 7.07
CA LEU A 64 0.82 -2.75 8.31
C LEU A 64 2.27 -3.24 8.22
N GLY A 65 2.65 -3.85 7.10
CA GLY A 65 4.05 -4.24 6.86
C GLY A 65 5.00 -3.04 6.82
N ALA A 66 4.58 -1.93 6.20
CA ALA A 66 5.34 -0.69 6.17
C ALA A 66 5.49 -0.07 7.56
N LEU A 67 4.42 -0.03 8.35
CA LEU A 67 4.43 0.46 9.73
C LEU A 67 5.37 -0.37 10.60
N TYR A 68 5.25 -1.70 10.52
CA TYR A 68 6.15 -2.62 11.22
C TYR A 68 7.62 -2.38 10.85
N THR A 69 7.90 -2.18 9.55
CA THR A 69 9.26 -1.91 9.07
C THR A 69 9.83 -0.62 9.65
N HIS A 70 9.07 0.48 9.65
CA HIS A 70 9.55 1.74 10.22
C HIS A 70 9.75 1.67 11.74
N VAL A 71 8.88 0.95 12.46
CA VAL A 71 9.05 0.70 13.90
C VAL A 71 10.30 -0.13 14.17
N ARG A 72 10.55 -1.20 13.40
CA ARG A 72 11.75 -2.05 13.52
C ARG A 72 13.04 -1.26 13.28
N LEU A 73 13.02 -0.31 12.34
CA LEU A 73 14.15 0.58 12.04
C LEU A 73 14.27 1.77 12.99
N LYS A 74 13.41 1.87 14.02
CA LYS A 74 13.34 2.98 14.99
C LYS A 74 13.10 4.35 14.34
N GLU A 75 12.42 4.36 13.19
CA GLU A 75 12.07 5.58 12.46
C GLU A 75 10.66 6.07 12.83
N PHE A 76 10.47 6.41 14.10
CA PHE A 76 9.15 6.79 14.62
C PHE A 76 8.57 8.03 13.93
N ASP A 77 9.40 8.97 13.50
CA ASP A 77 8.94 10.17 12.78
C ASP A 77 8.34 9.84 11.40
N LYS A 78 8.67 8.67 10.83
CA LYS A 78 8.22 8.23 9.51
C LYS A 78 6.98 7.34 9.55
N VAL A 79 6.49 6.96 10.73
CA VAL A 79 5.29 6.09 10.88
C VAL A 79 4.01 6.74 10.38
N ASN A 80 3.97 8.07 10.31
CA ASN A 80 2.82 8.81 9.77
C ASN A 80 2.57 8.46 8.29
N ALA A 81 3.63 8.18 7.53
CA ALA A 81 3.53 7.87 6.10
C ALA A 81 2.69 6.62 5.80
N PRO A 82 2.85 5.48 6.51
CA PRO A 82 1.93 4.35 6.38
C PRO A 82 0.64 4.48 7.18
N ILE A 83 0.60 5.21 8.31
CA ILE A 83 -0.59 5.30 9.17
C ILE A 83 -1.78 5.97 8.47
N VAL A 84 -1.53 7.08 7.76
CA VAL A 84 -2.61 7.81 7.08
C VAL A 84 -3.28 6.95 6.00
N PRO A 85 -2.56 6.38 5.02
CA PRO A 85 -3.17 5.49 4.03
C PRO A 85 -3.71 4.20 4.64
N LEU A 86 -3.15 3.69 5.75
CA LEU A 86 -3.72 2.55 6.47
C LEU A 86 -5.14 2.84 6.94
N ILE A 87 -5.36 3.98 7.61
CA ILE A 87 -6.68 4.37 8.11
C ILE A 87 -7.64 4.55 6.94
N LEU A 88 -7.23 5.26 5.88
CA LEU A 88 -8.07 5.45 4.69
C LEU A 88 -8.44 4.12 4.03
N ALA A 89 -7.49 3.21 3.86
CA ALA A 89 -7.73 1.91 3.28
C ALA A 89 -8.66 1.04 4.15
N LEU A 90 -8.52 1.11 5.49
CA LEU A 90 -9.44 0.44 6.42
C LEU A 90 -10.87 0.97 6.28
N LEU A 91 -11.03 2.29 6.24
CA LEU A 91 -12.34 2.92 6.06
C LEU A 91 -12.98 2.51 4.73
N VAL A 92 -12.21 2.46 3.63
CA VAL A 92 -12.72 2.02 2.33
C VAL A 92 -13.07 0.52 2.36
N ALA A 93 -12.21 -0.33 2.93
CA ALA A 93 -12.47 -1.76 3.01
C ALA A 93 -13.76 -2.05 3.79
N ILE A 94 -13.89 -1.50 4.99
CA ILE A 94 -15.09 -1.67 5.82
C ILE A 94 -16.32 -1.05 5.13
N GLY A 95 -16.16 0.17 4.62
CA GLY A 95 -17.20 0.91 3.93
C GLY A 95 -17.77 0.12 2.75
N ARG A 96 -16.91 -0.45 1.90
CA ARG A 96 -17.34 -1.14 0.68
C ARG A 96 -17.68 -2.62 0.88
N PHE A 97 -17.22 -3.26 1.94
CA PHE A 97 -17.66 -4.63 2.26
C PHE A 97 -19.03 -4.66 2.96
N TRP A 98 -19.28 -3.74 3.89
CA TRP A 98 -20.41 -3.91 4.83
C TRP A 98 -21.39 -2.75 4.86
N ILE A 99 -20.92 -1.50 4.77
CA ILE A 99 -21.76 -0.33 5.03
C ILE A 99 -22.46 0.15 3.75
N MET A 100 -21.70 0.27 2.66
CA MET A 100 -22.15 0.78 1.37
C MET A 100 -21.38 0.09 0.23
N PRO A 101 -21.79 -1.15 -0.12
CA PRO A 101 -21.27 -1.86 -1.29
C PRO A 101 -21.44 -1.03 -2.58
N LEU A 102 -20.54 -1.27 -3.54
CA LEU A 102 -20.59 -0.68 -4.89
C LEU A 102 -21.42 -1.54 -5.84
#